data_AF-A0A966PS75-F1
#
_entry.id   AF-A0A966PS75-F1
#
_cell.length_a   1.000
_cell.length_b   1.000
_cell.length_c   1.000
_cell.angle_alpha   90.00
_cell.angle_beta   90.00
_cell.angle_gamma   90.00
#
_symmetry.space_group_name_H-M   'P 1'
#
loop_
_entity.id
_entity.type
_entity.pdbx_description
1 polymer ?
#
loop_
_entity_poly.entity_id
_entity_poly.type
_entity_poly.pdbx_seq_one_letter_code
_entity_poly.pdbx_strand_id
1 'polypeptide(L)'
;MKTNQITFKVAKTSDSAAKATGFAVASDGAVAKEIGMTRDQLVALGFEGKLGQALILPNNKKQLTIVVGVGETAKANADVMRTAAATLARASAKVASLSTNIATAGRGDRAAIAQAVTEGLILATHRYDALKSDKKATSKLTT
;
A
#
# COMPACT_ATOMS: atom_id res chain seq x y z
N MET A 1 15.01 -18.61 14.82
CA MET A 1 13.93 -18.33 13.85
C MET A 1 14.31 -17.06 13.11
N LYS A 2 14.47 -17.05 11.77
CA LYS A 2 14.73 -15.80 11.05
C LYS A 2 13.42 -15.04 10.96
N THR A 3 13.27 -13.99 11.77
CA THR A 3 12.13 -13.08 11.65
C THR A 3 12.39 -12.21 10.41
N ASN A 4 11.53 -12.31 9.39
CA ASN A 4 11.51 -11.30 8.33
C ASN A 4 11.05 -9.99 8.97
N GLN A 5 12.00 -9.14 9.35
CA GLN A 5 11.73 -7.83 9.89
C GLN A 5 11.55 -6.86 8.73
N ILE A 6 10.45 -6.10 8.72
CA ILE A 6 10.26 -5.01 7.76
C ILE A 6 10.89 -3.75 8.36
N THR A 7 11.87 -3.20 7.65
CA THR A 7 12.47 -1.91 7.96
C THR A 7 11.63 -0.78 7.37
N PHE A 8 11.25 0.19 8.20
CA PHE A 8 10.52 1.38 7.77
C PHE A 8 11.47 2.57 7.68
N LYS A 9 11.36 3.32 6.57
CA LYS A 9 12.05 4.61 6.38
C LYS A 9 11.01 5.65 5.98
N VAL A 10 11.11 6.85 6.55
CA VAL A 10 10.31 8.01 6.15
C VAL A 10 11.17 8.89 5.27
N ALA A 11 10.66 9.27 4.11
CA ALA A 11 11.33 10.12 3.15
C ALA A 11 10.37 11.19 2.60
N LYS A 12 10.92 12.30 2.12
CA LYS A 12 10.14 13.38 1.48
C LYS A 12 9.66 13.01 0.07
N THR A 13 10.34 12.07 -0.58
CA THR A 13 10.08 11.66 -1.97
C THR A 13 10.06 10.14 -2.08
N SER A 14 9.36 9.63 -3.09
CA SER A 14 9.27 8.19 -3.37
C SER A 14 10.64 7.63 -3.78
N ASP A 15 10.96 6.43 -3.29
CA ASP A 15 12.18 5.72 -3.67
C ASP A 15 12.05 5.13 -5.09
N SER A 16 12.86 5.62 -6.02
CA SER A 16 12.88 5.14 -7.41
C SER A 16 13.46 3.72 -7.56
N ALA A 17 14.16 3.21 -6.53
CA ALA A 17 14.68 1.85 -6.50
C ALA A 17 13.66 0.82 -5.95
N ALA A 18 12.55 1.27 -5.34
CA ALA A 18 11.52 0.39 -4.81
C ALA A 18 10.91 -0.47 -5.92
N LYS A 19 10.63 -1.76 -5.64
CA LYS A 19 10.03 -2.66 -6.63
C LYS A 19 8.54 -2.44 -6.85
N ALA A 20 7.87 -1.79 -5.89
CA ALA A 20 6.51 -1.30 -6.05
C ALA A 20 6.35 0.09 -5.44
N THR A 21 5.41 0.87 -5.99
CA THR A 21 4.95 2.15 -5.45
C THR A 21 3.44 2.11 -5.25
N GLY A 22 2.99 2.32 -4.02
CA GLY A 22 1.59 2.34 -3.61
C GLY A 22 1.04 3.76 -3.48
N PHE A 23 0.00 4.09 -4.25
CA PHE A 23 -0.67 5.39 -4.19
C PHE A 23 -2.06 5.26 -3.53
N ALA A 24 -2.32 6.08 -2.52
CA ALA A 24 -3.66 6.25 -1.99
C ALA A 24 -4.55 7.01 -3.00
N VAL A 25 -5.75 6.46 -3.24
CA VAL A 25 -6.76 7.06 -4.10
C VAL A 25 -8.08 7.03 -3.33
N ALA A 26 -8.63 8.21 -3.03
CA ALA A 26 -9.94 8.32 -2.41
C ALA A 26 -11.05 7.96 -3.41
N SER A 27 -12.29 7.78 -2.96
CA SER A 27 -13.44 7.64 -3.86
C SER A 27 -13.87 8.97 -4.47
N ASP A 28 -13.42 10.08 -3.88
CA ASP A 28 -13.66 11.46 -4.31
C ASP A 28 -12.33 12.20 -4.58
N GLY A 29 -12.41 13.47 -5.00
CA GLY A 29 -11.25 14.34 -5.19
C GLY A 29 -10.40 14.01 -6.42
N ALA A 30 -9.22 14.61 -6.53
CA ALA A 30 -8.31 14.39 -7.66
C ALA A 30 -7.49 13.10 -7.50
N VAL A 31 -7.13 12.47 -8.63
CA VAL A 31 -6.16 11.35 -8.67
C VAL A 31 -4.76 11.93 -8.86
N ALA A 32 -3.76 11.35 -8.17
CA ALA A 32 -2.37 11.78 -8.28
C ALA A 32 -1.84 11.62 -9.71
N LYS A 33 -1.16 12.65 -10.24
CA LYS A 33 -0.68 12.66 -11.64
C LYS A 33 0.34 11.57 -11.90
N GLU A 34 1.08 11.16 -10.87
CA GLU A 34 2.09 10.12 -10.87
C GLU A 34 1.53 8.73 -11.21
N ILE A 35 0.22 8.52 -11.03
CA ILE A 35 -0.47 7.28 -11.43
C ILE A 35 -0.53 7.15 -12.96
N GLY A 36 -0.53 8.28 -13.68
CA GLY A 36 -0.60 8.29 -15.15
C GLY A 36 -1.96 7.87 -15.72
N MET A 37 -3.00 7.75 -14.89
CA MET A 37 -4.37 7.43 -15.29
C MET A 37 -5.37 8.41 -14.67
N THR A 38 -6.45 8.68 -15.39
CA THR A 38 -7.59 9.46 -14.90
C THR A 38 -8.49 8.59 -14.00
N ARG A 39 -9.38 9.23 -13.23
CA ARG A 39 -10.38 8.48 -12.45
C ARG A 39 -11.25 7.60 -13.33
N ASP A 40 -11.72 8.11 -14.47
CA ASP A 40 -12.60 7.37 -15.36
C ASP A 40 -11.91 6.11 -15.92
N GLN A 41 -10.61 6.20 -16.21
CA GLN A 41 -9.80 5.04 -16.61
C GLN A 41 -9.68 4.02 -15.48
N LEU A 42 -9.47 4.46 -14.24
CA LEU A 42 -9.45 3.55 -13.08
C LEU A 42 -10.81 2.88 -12.86
N VAL A 43 -11.91 3.64 -12.98
CA VAL A 43 -13.29 3.12 -12.87
C VAL A 43 -13.58 2.10 -13.97
N ALA A 44 -13.13 2.36 -15.21
CA ALA A 44 -13.24 1.40 -16.32
C ALA A 44 -12.45 0.09 -16.05
N LEU A 45 -11.42 0.15 -15.22
CA LEU A 45 -10.67 -1.02 -14.74
C LEU A 45 -11.27 -1.63 -13.45
N GLY A 46 -12.45 -1.18 -13.03
CA GLY A 46 -13.15 -1.68 -11.84
C GLY A 46 -12.63 -1.12 -10.51
N PHE A 47 -11.84 -0.04 -10.54
CA PHE A 47 -11.30 0.62 -9.36
C PHE A 47 -12.03 1.94 -9.08
N GLU A 48 -12.78 1.98 -7.97
CA GLU A 48 -13.60 3.15 -7.57
C GLU A 48 -12.99 3.92 -6.40
N GLY A 49 -11.83 3.49 -5.88
CA GLY A 49 -11.22 4.07 -4.69
C GLY A 49 -11.90 3.68 -3.37
N LYS A 50 -12.74 2.65 -3.37
CA LYS A 50 -13.38 2.12 -2.15
C LYS A 50 -12.33 1.54 -1.21
N LEU A 51 -12.55 1.70 0.11
CA LEU A 51 -11.64 1.13 1.10
C LEU A 51 -11.49 -0.39 0.88
N GLY A 52 -10.25 -0.86 0.86
CA GLY A 52 -9.93 -2.28 0.63
C GLY A 52 -9.80 -2.68 -0.84
N GLN A 53 -10.02 -1.77 -1.80
CA GLN A 53 -9.68 -2.01 -3.19
C GLN A 53 -8.18 -1.78 -3.44
N ALA A 54 -7.58 -2.62 -4.28
CA ALA A 54 -6.28 -2.35 -4.87
C ALA A 54 -6.29 -2.77 -6.34
N LEU A 55 -5.63 -1.98 -7.18
CA LEU A 55 -5.42 -2.29 -8.59
C LEU A 55 -3.93 -2.16 -8.91
N ILE A 56 -3.37 -3.21 -9.50
CA ILE A 56 -1.98 -3.25 -9.93
C ILE A 56 -1.95 -2.78 -11.39
N LEU A 57 -1.26 -1.68 -11.62
CA LEU A 57 -1.08 -1.09 -12.93
C LEU A 57 0.29 -1.48 -13.50
N PRO A 58 0.36 -1.93 -14.76
CA PRO A 58 1.63 -2.07 -15.44
C PRO A 58 2.26 -0.70 -15.61
N ASN A 59 3.57 -0.62 -15.41
CA ASN A 59 4.39 0.55 -15.66
C ASN A 59 5.48 0.14 -16.65
N ASN A 60 5.90 1.08 -17.47
CA ASN A 60 6.93 0.92 -18.51
C ASN A 60 8.32 0.55 -17.94
N LYS A 61 8.48 0.51 -16.61
CA LYS A 61 9.67 0.12 -15.85
C LYS A 61 9.45 -1.21 -15.13
N LYS A 62 10.53 -1.81 -14.60
CA LYS A 62 10.48 -3.00 -13.71
C LYS A 62 9.91 -2.71 -12.31
N GLN A 63 9.04 -1.71 -12.17
CA GLN A 63 8.43 -1.28 -10.91
C GLN A 63 6.91 -1.39 -11.03
N LEU A 64 6.25 -2.01 -10.05
CA LEU A 64 4.79 -2.09 -10.02
C LEU A 64 4.21 -0.78 -9.51
N THR A 65 3.19 -0.25 -10.18
CA THR A 65 2.35 0.82 -9.62
C THR A 65 1.10 0.18 -9.02
N ILE A 66 0.80 0.46 -7.76
CA ILE A 66 -0.38 -0.09 -7.07
C ILE A 66 -1.21 1.10 -6.61
N VAL A 67 -2.46 1.21 -7.07
CA VAL A 67 -3.41 2.16 -6.51
C VAL A 67 -4.25 1.47 -5.44
N VAL A 68 -4.51 2.16 -4.34
CA VAL A 68 -5.17 1.61 -3.15
C VAL A 68 -6.29 2.55 -2.73
N GLY A 69 -7.49 1.99 -2.61
CA GLY A 69 -8.67 2.73 -2.24
C GLY A 69 -8.66 3.09 -0.75
N VAL A 70 -8.88 4.37 -0.44
CA VAL A 70 -9.01 4.88 0.93
C VAL A 70 -10.43 5.30 1.28
N GLY A 71 -11.41 5.13 0.38
CA GLY A 71 -12.78 5.59 0.56
C GLY A 71 -12.90 7.11 0.48
N GLU A 72 -13.95 7.68 1.07
CA GLU A 72 -14.20 9.12 1.06
C GLU A 72 -13.10 9.90 1.79
N THR A 73 -12.62 10.99 1.19
CA THR A 73 -11.56 11.82 1.79
C THR A 73 -11.95 12.29 3.19
N ALA A 74 -13.23 12.62 3.42
CA ALA A 74 -13.72 13.09 4.72
C ALA A 74 -13.60 12.05 5.84
N LYS A 75 -13.56 10.75 5.50
CA LYS A 75 -13.52 9.61 6.44
C LYS A 75 -12.13 9.01 6.60
N ALA A 76 -11.09 9.58 5.98
CA ALA A 76 -9.73 9.06 5.95
C ALA A 76 -8.98 9.13 7.30
N ASN A 77 -9.51 8.50 8.34
CA ASN A 77 -8.92 8.44 9.68
C ASN A 77 -7.85 7.32 9.81
N ALA A 78 -7.32 7.12 11.02
CA ALA A 78 -6.28 6.12 11.29
C ALA A 78 -6.70 4.69 10.93
N ASP A 79 -7.94 4.28 11.22
CA ASP A 79 -8.43 2.93 10.94
C ASP A 79 -8.56 2.66 9.44
N VAL A 80 -9.01 3.67 8.69
CA VAL A 80 -9.06 3.63 7.23
C VAL A 80 -7.63 3.51 6.67
N MET A 81 -6.68 4.29 7.17
CA MET A 81 -5.29 4.21 6.72
C MET A 81 -4.63 2.86 7.04
N ARG A 82 -4.91 2.28 8.22
CA ARG A 82 -4.45 0.93 8.60
C ARG A 82 -4.99 -0.13 7.63
N THR A 83 -6.27 -0.04 7.30
CA THR A 83 -6.94 -0.97 6.38
C THR A 83 -6.42 -0.83 4.95
N ALA A 84 -6.23 0.40 4.48
CA ALA A 84 -5.62 0.67 3.17
C ALA A 84 -4.18 0.14 3.11
N ALA A 85 -3.38 0.39 4.13
CA ALA A 85 -2.01 -0.11 4.24
C ALA A 85 -1.95 -1.64 4.22
N ALA A 86 -2.86 -2.31 4.94
CA ALA A 86 -2.99 -3.76 4.89
C ALA A 86 -3.34 -4.29 3.49
N THR A 87 -4.17 -3.56 2.75
CA THR A 87 -4.55 -3.89 1.36
C THR A 87 -3.35 -3.75 0.43
N LEU A 88 -2.58 -2.66 0.58
CA LEU A 88 -1.33 -2.47 -0.15
C LEU A 88 -0.32 -3.58 0.13
N ALA A 89 -0.17 -3.99 1.40
CA ALA A 89 0.75 -5.04 1.80
C ALA A 89 0.43 -6.36 1.10
N ARG A 90 -0.86 -6.72 1.03
CA ARG A 90 -1.33 -7.92 0.33
C ARG A 90 -1.10 -7.83 -1.18
N ALA A 91 -1.39 -6.68 -1.79
CA ALA A 91 -1.16 -6.46 -3.22
C ALA A 91 0.34 -6.48 -3.59
N SER A 92 1.22 -6.12 -2.66
CA SER A 92 2.68 -6.07 -2.85
C SER A 92 3.41 -7.33 -2.36
N ALA A 93 2.71 -8.39 -1.94
CA ALA A 93 3.31 -9.56 -1.30
C ALA A 93 4.38 -10.31 -2.14
N LYS A 94 4.45 -10.07 -3.46
CA LYS A 94 5.43 -10.70 -4.37
C LYS A 94 6.68 -9.87 -4.63
N VAL A 95 6.76 -8.63 -4.16
CA VAL A 95 7.94 -7.76 -4.33
C VAL A 95 8.74 -7.64 -3.04
N ALA A 96 10.03 -7.32 -3.17
CA ALA A 96 10.93 -7.17 -2.03
C ALA A 96 10.80 -5.82 -1.31
N SER A 97 10.55 -4.73 -2.04
CA SER A 97 10.51 -3.37 -1.50
C SER A 97 9.32 -2.56 -2.01
N LEU A 98 8.83 -1.65 -1.18
CA LEU A 98 7.63 -0.85 -1.41
C LEU A 98 7.84 0.59 -0.94
N SER A 99 7.44 1.56 -1.78
CA SER A 99 7.28 2.97 -1.40
C SER A 99 5.79 3.32 -1.37
N THR A 100 5.33 4.19 -0.48
CA THR A 100 3.90 4.58 -0.45
C THR A 100 3.65 5.97 0.11
N ASN A 101 2.55 6.60 -0.33
CA ASN A 101 2.06 7.88 0.19
C ASN A 101 0.78 7.74 1.05
N ILE A 102 0.34 6.52 1.43
CA ILE A 102 -0.92 6.34 2.19
C ILE A 102 -0.96 7.22 3.45
N ALA A 103 0.14 7.33 4.19
CA ALA A 103 0.20 8.17 5.38
C ALA A 103 -0.07 9.66 5.12
N THR A 104 0.17 10.15 3.90
CA THR A 104 -0.10 11.55 3.52
C THR A 104 -1.55 11.80 3.12
N ALA A 105 -2.33 10.76 2.83
CA ALA A 105 -3.75 10.86 2.51
C ALA A 105 -4.65 10.85 3.77
N GLY A 106 -4.10 10.45 4.92
CA GLY A 106 -4.83 10.41 6.18
C GLY A 106 -5.09 11.80 6.77
N ARG A 107 -6.21 11.92 7.48
CA ARG A 107 -6.64 13.12 8.20
C ARG A 107 -6.49 12.91 9.71
N GLY A 108 -6.10 13.97 10.40
CA GLY A 108 -5.92 13.96 11.86
C GLY A 108 -4.46 14.06 12.25
N ASP A 109 -4.13 13.51 13.42
CA ASP A 109 -2.76 13.54 13.93
C ASP A 109 -1.80 12.72 13.03
N ARG A 110 -0.70 13.36 12.62
CA ARG A 110 0.23 12.76 11.65
C ARG A 110 0.96 11.55 12.23
N ALA A 111 1.28 11.57 13.53
CA ALA A 111 1.96 10.46 14.17
C ALA A 111 1.04 9.23 14.28
N ALA A 112 -0.22 9.45 14.68
CA ALA A 112 -1.24 8.40 14.72
C ALA A 112 -1.51 7.79 13.34
N ILE A 113 -1.59 8.61 12.28
CA ILE A 113 -1.74 8.11 10.91
C ILE A 113 -0.52 7.29 10.48
N ALA A 114 0.69 7.79 10.69
CA ALA A 114 1.92 7.08 10.32
C ALA A 114 2.02 5.73 11.05
N GLN A 115 1.74 5.72 12.36
CA GLN A 115 1.67 4.51 13.16
C GLN A 115 0.66 3.51 12.59
N ALA A 116 -0.56 3.95 12.29
CA ALA A 116 -1.61 3.10 11.76
C ALA A 116 -1.24 2.46 10.41
N VAL A 117 -0.58 3.22 9.53
CA VAL A 117 -0.05 2.69 8.25
C VAL A 117 1.02 1.64 8.48
N THR A 118 1.98 1.90 9.38
CA THR A 118 3.03 0.95 9.73
C THR A 118 2.45 -0.34 10.32
N GLU A 119 1.52 -0.24 11.27
CA GLU A 119 0.80 -1.38 11.83
C GLU A 119 0.08 -2.19 10.75
N GLY A 120 -0.64 -1.52 9.85
CA GLY A 120 -1.36 -2.16 8.75
C GLY A 120 -0.43 -2.97 7.83
N LEU A 121 0.74 -2.41 7.49
CA LEU A 121 1.76 -3.09 6.69
C LEU A 121 2.35 -4.31 7.42
N ILE A 122 2.74 -4.16 8.68
CA ILE A 122 3.35 -5.25 9.47
C ILE A 122 2.35 -6.39 9.68
N LEU A 123 1.13 -6.07 10.13
CA LEU A 123 0.12 -7.09 10.46
C LEU A 123 -0.33 -7.86 9.21
N ALA A 124 -0.48 -7.18 8.07
CA ALA A 124 -0.93 -7.83 6.85
C ALA A 124 0.13 -8.69 6.16
N THR A 125 1.41 -8.45 6.46
CA THR A 125 2.54 -9.24 5.94
C THR A 125 2.93 -10.38 6.87
N HIS A 126 2.50 -10.34 8.13
CA HIS A 126 2.77 -11.37 9.11
C HIS A 126 2.20 -12.74 8.69
N ARG A 127 3.04 -13.77 8.79
CA ARG A 127 2.67 -15.18 8.58
C ARG A 127 3.38 -16.02 9.63
N TYR A 128 2.62 -16.83 10.36
CA TYR A 128 3.17 -17.88 11.21
C TYR A 128 3.35 -19.14 10.38
N ASP A 129 4.60 -19.46 10.04
CA ASP A 129 4.96 -20.58 9.16
C ASP A 129 5.76 -21.68 9.89
N ALA A 130 5.92 -21.59 11.21
CA ALA A 130 6.76 -22.50 12.00
C ALA A 130 6.37 -23.99 11.88
N LEU A 131 5.10 -24.26 11.56
CA LEU A 131 4.55 -25.61 11.38
C LEU A 131 4.37 -26.01 9.90
N LYS A 132 4.88 -25.21 8.95
CA LYS A 132 4.79 -25.49 7.51
C LYS A 132 6.12 -26.02 6.99
N SER A 133 6.07 -27.17 6.31
CA SER A 133 7.22 -27.76 5.61
C SER A 133 7.57 -27.02 4.32
N ASP A 134 6.57 -26.46 3.62
CA ASP A 134 6.76 -25.59 2.46
C ASP A 134 6.68 -24.10 2.86
N LYS A 135 7.79 -23.37 2.69
CA LYS A 135 7.94 -21.95 3.03
C LYS A 135 7.60 -21.00 1.87
N LYS A 136 7.13 -21.50 0.73
CA LYS A 136 6.79 -20.65 -0.45
C LYS A 136 5.63 -19.66 -0.20
N ALA A 137 4.87 -19.81 0.90
CA ALA A 137 3.71 -18.98 1.22
C ALA A 137 4.04 -17.68 1.99
N THR A 138 5.31 -17.43 2.33
CA THR A 138 5.69 -16.22 3.07
C THR A 138 5.72 -14.99 2.15
N SER A 139 5.30 -13.83 2.68
CA SER A 139 5.45 -12.55 1.98
C SER A 139 6.91 -12.32 1.60
N LYS A 140 7.15 -11.94 0.34
CA LYS A 140 8.47 -11.50 -0.13
C LYS A 140 8.78 -10.06 0.24
N LEU A 141 7.81 -9.33 0.80
CA LEU A 141 8.03 -7.98 1.29
C LEU A 141 8.99 -8.07 2.47
N THR A 142 10.26 -7.80 2.18
CA THR A 142 11.39 -7.98 3.08
C THR A 142 12.39 -6.88 2.80
N THR A 143 12.69 -6.07 3.80
CA THR A 143 13.73 -5.04 3.70
C THR A 143 14.38 -4.84 5.04
#